data_AF-A0A9W6PFK9-F1
#
_entry.id   AF-A0A9W6PFK9-F1
#
_cell.length_a   1.000
_cell.length_b   1.000
_cell.length_c   1.000
_cell.angle_alpha   90.00
_cell.angle_beta   90.00
_cell.angle_gamma   90.00
#
_symmetry.space_group_name_H-M   'P 1'
#
loop_
_entity.id
_entity.type
_entity.pdbx_description
1 polymer ?
#
loop_
_entity_poly.entity_id
_entity_poly.type
_entity_poly.pdbx_seq_one_letter_code
_entity_poly.pdbx_strand_id
1 'polypeptide(L)'
;MESRIPDPRAILAETDWSGLEHAYGPAAPETPLKLAGLLSGEPAAAEAALDHLWGEVLHQGSLCSATAPVACYVAALLYDAGSGEFLDPKHRRRLLSWLAESAYTVSDHRERQLEEWFGPDRTTLFREFQEIRPRIFLGVAPHLHSPAGEVQEAALLAAAHLLDDPRLHSYRSEVSPMIRTVLAESVHDGHREVAARALASWEGDAGGARNE
;
A
#
# COMPACT_ATOMS: atom_id res chain seq x y z
N MET A 1 5.53 -20.68 2.00
CA MET A 1 6.76 -20.75 2.82
C MET A 1 7.80 -20.00 2.00
N GLU A 2 7.99 -18.69 2.16
CA GLU A 2 8.29 -17.97 3.40
C GLU A 2 7.25 -16.89 3.74
N SER A 3 6.57 -17.04 4.87
CA SER A 3 5.58 -16.11 5.42
C SER A 3 6.25 -15.08 6.33
N ARG A 4 7.35 -14.48 5.88
CA ARG A 4 8.12 -13.51 6.68
C ARG A 4 8.45 -12.29 5.84
N ILE A 5 8.11 -11.12 6.36
CA ILE A 5 8.55 -9.86 5.77
C ILE A 5 10.04 -9.66 6.09
N PRO A 6 10.87 -9.20 5.15
CA PRO A 6 12.28 -8.88 5.43
C PRO A 6 12.43 -7.73 6.43
N ASP A 7 13.59 -7.62 7.07
CA ASP A 7 13.94 -6.44 7.88
C ASP A 7 13.98 -5.19 6.97
N PRO A 8 13.35 -4.06 7.34
CA PRO A 8 13.42 -2.84 6.54
C PRO A 8 14.86 -2.39 6.21
N ARG A 9 15.82 -2.59 7.12
CA ARG A 9 17.24 -2.28 6.87
C ARG A 9 17.87 -3.18 5.81
N ALA A 10 17.48 -4.46 5.78
CA ALA A 10 17.94 -5.39 4.74
C ALA A 10 17.40 -4.97 3.36
N ILE A 11 16.13 -4.56 3.29
CA ILE A 11 15.54 -4.05 2.04
C ILE A 11 16.32 -2.83 1.52
N LEU A 12 16.69 -1.88 2.39
CA LEU A 12 17.51 -0.74 1.99
C LEU A 12 18.88 -1.15 1.45
N ALA A 13 19.52 -2.14 2.07
CA ALA A 13 20.87 -2.57 1.72
C ALA A 13 20.92 -3.46 0.46
N GLU A 14 19.91 -4.30 0.24
CA GLU A 14 19.90 -5.34 -0.80
C GLU A 14 19.22 -4.88 -2.09
N THR A 15 18.39 -3.83 -2.05
CA THR A 15 17.76 -3.27 -3.24
C THR A 15 18.81 -2.57 -4.11
N ASP A 16 18.86 -2.90 -5.40
CA ASP A 16 19.68 -2.17 -6.38
C ASP A 16 19.03 -0.84 -6.75
N TRP A 17 19.17 0.16 -5.87
CA TRP A 17 18.62 1.51 -6.08
C TRP A 17 19.19 2.21 -7.32
N SER A 18 20.37 1.79 -7.81
CA SER A 18 21.02 2.41 -8.95
C SER A 18 20.35 2.06 -10.29
N GLY A 19 19.66 0.91 -10.35
CA GLY A 19 18.85 0.49 -11.49
C GLY A 19 17.40 0.96 -11.45
N LEU A 20 17.00 1.74 -10.44
CA LEU A 20 15.63 2.21 -10.24
C LEU A 20 15.53 3.72 -10.49
N GLU A 21 14.33 4.17 -10.83
CA GLU A 21 14.01 5.56 -11.09
C GLU A 21 12.78 5.97 -10.28
N HIS A 22 12.76 7.22 -9.83
CA HIS A 22 11.56 7.96 -9.43
C HIS A 22 11.18 8.98 -10.51
N ALA A 23 10.17 9.81 -10.27
CA ALA A 23 9.62 10.72 -11.27
C ALA A 23 10.61 11.76 -11.85
N TYR A 24 11.74 11.99 -11.19
CA TYR A 24 12.74 12.99 -11.58
C TYR A 24 14.10 12.38 -11.99
N GLY A 25 14.19 11.06 -12.11
CA GLY A 25 15.40 10.36 -12.54
C GLY A 25 15.82 9.24 -11.61
N PRO A 26 17.12 8.91 -11.54
CA PRO A 26 17.63 7.78 -10.77
C PRO A 26 17.27 7.86 -9.28
N ALA A 27 16.85 6.73 -8.71
CA ALA A 27 16.48 6.64 -7.30
C ALA A 27 17.68 6.69 -6.36
N ALA A 28 18.84 6.18 -6.80
CA ALA A 28 20.08 6.34 -6.05
C ALA A 28 20.72 7.72 -6.28
N PRO A 29 21.31 8.34 -5.24
CA PRO A 29 21.35 7.88 -3.85
C PRO A 29 20.19 8.38 -2.99
N GLU A 30 19.31 9.24 -3.52
CA GLU A 30 18.36 10.02 -2.73
C GLU A 30 17.30 9.16 -2.04
N THR A 31 16.59 8.31 -2.79
CA THR A 31 15.51 7.49 -2.25
C THR A 31 15.94 6.65 -1.04
N PRO A 32 17.00 5.82 -1.09
CA PRO A 32 17.39 5.03 0.08
C PRO A 32 17.82 5.90 1.27
N LEU A 33 18.43 7.06 1.05
CA LEU A 33 18.81 7.99 2.13
C LEU A 33 17.57 8.59 2.81
N LYS A 34 16.56 8.99 2.02
CA LYS A 34 15.28 9.50 2.55
C LYS A 34 14.58 8.41 3.35
N LEU A 35 14.46 7.20 2.81
CA LEU A 35 13.80 6.08 3.49
C LEU A 35 14.46 5.71 4.82
N ALA A 36 15.81 5.74 4.89
CA ALA A 36 16.55 5.53 6.14
C ALA A 36 16.18 6.57 7.23
N GLY A 37 15.74 7.77 6.82
CA GLY A 37 15.24 8.81 7.72
C GLY A 37 14.02 8.42 8.54
N LEU A 38 13.24 7.43 8.11
CA LEU A 38 12.10 6.90 8.89
C LEU A 38 12.53 6.06 10.12
N LEU A 39 13.79 5.62 10.15
CA LEU A 39 14.38 4.80 11.23
C LEU A 39 15.36 5.59 12.12
N SER A 40 15.52 6.89 11.88
CA SER A 40 16.53 7.70 12.59
C SER A 40 16.04 8.25 13.94
N GLY A 41 14.72 8.30 14.15
CA GLY A 41 14.10 9.01 15.28
C GLY A 41 14.09 10.54 15.13
N GLU A 42 14.62 11.09 14.03
CA GLU A 42 14.63 12.53 13.76
C GLU A 42 13.35 12.96 13.04
N PRO A 43 12.49 13.79 13.65
CA PRO A 43 11.20 14.16 13.05
C PRO A 43 11.32 14.82 11.67
N ALA A 44 12.35 15.65 11.46
CA ALA A 44 12.59 16.29 10.18
C ALA A 44 13.00 15.29 9.08
N ALA A 45 13.72 14.23 9.45
CA ALA A 45 14.10 13.18 8.51
C ALA A 45 12.90 12.30 8.13
N ALA A 46 12.04 11.98 9.11
CA ALA A 46 10.80 11.26 8.87
C ALA A 46 9.85 12.04 7.95
N GLU A 47 9.67 13.36 8.18
CA GLU A 47 8.82 14.16 7.29
C GLU A 47 9.41 14.33 5.90
N ALA A 48 10.74 14.53 5.77
CA ALA A 48 11.39 14.56 4.46
C ALA A 48 11.22 13.24 3.70
N ALA A 49 11.25 12.11 4.40
CA ALA A 49 11.00 10.79 3.80
C ALA A 49 9.56 10.67 3.31
N LEU A 50 8.60 11.08 4.14
CA LEU A 50 7.19 11.05 3.77
C LEU A 50 6.88 11.98 2.59
N ASP A 51 7.45 13.17 2.55
CA ASP A 51 7.24 14.09 1.42
C ASP A 51 7.84 13.54 0.11
N HIS A 52 8.97 12.83 0.19
CA HIS A 52 9.56 12.13 -0.96
C HIS A 52 8.63 11.02 -1.53
N LEU A 53 7.88 10.32 -0.67
CA LEU A 53 6.95 9.26 -1.10
C LEU A 53 5.89 9.76 -2.09
N TRP A 54 5.25 10.91 -1.83
CA TRP A 54 4.27 11.50 -2.74
C TRP A 54 4.89 12.41 -3.79
N GLY A 55 5.97 13.12 -3.45
CA GLY A 55 6.62 14.07 -4.33
C GLY A 55 7.30 13.41 -5.52
N GLU A 56 7.82 12.18 -5.34
CA GLU A 56 8.75 11.60 -6.31
C GLU A 56 8.44 10.13 -6.62
N VAL A 57 8.14 9.32 -5.60
CA VAL A 57 7.96 7.86 -5.78
C VAL A 57 6.55 7.51 -6.31
N LEU A 58 5.52 8.24 -5.88
CA LEU A 58 4.15 8.13 -6.38
C LEU A 58 3.68 9.48 -6.95
N HIS A 59 4.54 10.10 -7.78
CA HIS A 59 4.27 11.42 -8.33
C HIS A 59 2.99 11.42 -9.17
N GLN A 60 2.02 12.26 -8.76
CA GLN A 60 0.72 12.38 -9.42
C GLN A 60 -0.02 11.04 -9.58
N GLY A 61 0.18 10.11 -8.64
CA GLY A 61 -0.49 8.80 -8.64
C GLY A 61 0.03 7.80 -9.68
N SER A 62 1.19 8.07 -10.30
CA SER A 62 1.82 7.19 -11.29
C SER A 62 2.94 6.36 -10.66
N LEU A 63 3.08 5.10 -11.09
CA LEU A 63 4.17 4.23 -10.66
C LEU A 63 5.47 4.58 -11.39
N CYS A 64 6.58 4.40 -10.69
CA CYS A 64 7.94 4.34 -11.22
C CYS A 64 8.57 3.00 -10.82
N SER A 65 9.76 2.67 -11.35
CA SER A 65 10.44 1.42 -10.99
C SER A 65 10.81 1.36 -9.51
N ALA A 66 11.03 2.49 -8.85
CA ALA A 66 11.25 2.54 -7.40
C ALA A 66 10.00 2.26 -6.55
N THR A 67 8.78 2.39 -7.09
CA THR A 67 7.54 2.32 -6.27
C THR A 67 7.36 0.96 -5.59
N ALA A 68 7.59 -0.15 -6.30
CA ALA A 68 7.40 -1.49 -5.72
C ALA A 68 8.44 -1.81 -4.61
N PRO A 69 9.75 -1.55 -4.79
CA PRO A 69 10.74 -1.67 -3.71
C PRO A 69 10.44 -0.78 -2.50
N VAL A 70 10.02 0.47 -2.73
CA VAL A 70 9.62 1.37 -1.63
C VAL A 70 8.39 0.83 -0.89
N ALA A 71 7.40 0.27 -1.60
CA ALA A 71 6.23 -0.37 -0.98
C ALA A 71 6.60 -1.59 -0.12
N CYS A 72 7.56 -2.40 -0.56
CA CYS A 72 8.11 -3.47 0.26
C CYS A 72 8.78 -2.93 1.54
N TYR A 73 9.57 -1.87 1.44
CA TYR A 73 10.21 -1.23 2.59
C TYR A 73 9.18 -0.68 3.59
N VAL A 74 8.18 0.07 3.11
CA VAL A 74 7.14 0.65 3.97
C VAL A 74 6.32 -0.44 4.65
N ALA A 75 5.98 -1.53 3.95
CA ALA A 75 5.29 -2.66 4.55
C ALA A 75 6.13 -3.34 5.65
N ALA A 76 7.43 -3.53 5.43
CA ALA A 76 8.35 -4.07 6.42
C ALA A 76 8.44 -3.19 7.66
N LEU A 77 8.53 -1.87 7.46
CA LEU A 77 8.56 -0.89 8.52
C LEU A 77 7.28 -0.91 9.37
N LEU A 78 6.11 -1.03 8.74
CA LEU A 78 4.82 -1.11 9.41
C LEU A 78 4.59 -2.45 10.14
N TYR A 79 5.22 -3.54 9.69
CA TYR A 79 5.16 -4.85 10.33
C TYR A 79 6.08 -4.96 11.55
N ASP A 80 7.27 -4.34 11.49
CA ASP A 80 8.25 -4.43 12.57
C ASP A 80 7.79 -3.65 13.81
N ALA A 81 7.58 -4.38 14.91
CA ALA A 81 7.23 -3.79 16.20
C ALA A 81 8.35 -2.87 16.72
N GLY A 82 9.61 -3.12 16.35
CA GLY A 82 10.76 -2.27 16.69
C GLY A 82 10.68 -0.87 16.08
N SER A 83 10.11 -0.74 14.88
CA SER A 83 9.82 0.55 14.24
C SER A 83 8.88 1.43 15.07
N GLY A 84 8.15 0.85 16.03
CA GLY A 84 7.24 1.60 16.87
C GLY A 84 7.90 2.63 17.78
N GLU A 85 9.21 2.52 18.01
CA GLU A 85 10.00 3.54 18.71
C GLU A 85 10.13 4.84 17.89
N PHE A 86 10.18 4.74 16.56
CA PHE A 86 10.43 5.87 15.66
C PHE A 86 9.17 6.37 14.95
N LEU A 87 8.15 5.52 14.81
CA LEU A 87 6.89 5.87 14.16
C LEU A 87 5.82 6.13 15.21
N ASP A 88 5.32 7.36 15.25
CA ASP A 88 4.07 7.68 15.97
C ASP A 88 2.82 7.26 15.14
N PRO A 89 1.59 7.40 15.68
CA PRO A 89 0.38 7.10 14.93
C PRO A 89 0.19 7.94 13.65
N LYS A 90 0.66 9.20 13.62
CA LYS A 90 0.56 10.08 12.43
C LYS A 90 1.45 9.55 11.30
N HIS A 91 2.67 9.13 11.60
CA HIS A 91 3.56 8.52 10.61
C HIS A 91 2.96 7.23 10.06
N ARG A 92 2.44 6.34 10.93
CA ARG A 92 1.77 5.10 10.50
C ARG A 92 0.60 5.37 9.57
N ARG A 93 -0.27 6.31 9.95
CA ARG A 93 -1.39 6.73 9.10
C ARG A 93 -0.91 7.18 7.73
N ARG A 94 0.08 8.07 7.65
CA ARG A 94 0.62 8.55 6.36
C ARG A 94 1.19 7.39 5.53
N LEU A 95 2.01 6.52 6.12
CA LEU A 95 2.58 5.37 5.41
C LEU A 95 1.50 4.42 4.88
N LEU A 96 0.45 4.15 5.66
CA LEU A 96 -0.70 3.34 5.23
C LEU A 96 -1.50 4.03 4.12
N SER A 97 -1.72 5.35 4.20
CA SER A 97 -2.35 6.11 3.13
C SER A 97 -1.55 6.05 1.83
N TRP A 98 -0.22 6.16 1.90
CA TRP A 98 0.63 6.04 0.72
C TRP A 98 0.58 4.63 0.10
N LEU A 99 0.55 3.57 0.93
CA LEU A 99 0.33 2.21 0.46
C LEU A 99 -1.05 2.04 -0.17
N ALA A 100 -2.09 2.67 0.38
CA ALA A 100 -3.43 2.64 -0.18
C ALA A 100 -3.49 3.29 -1.57
N GLU A 101 -2.89 4.47 -1.74
CA GLU A 101 -2.81 5.15 -3.03
C GLU A 101 -2.01 4.34 -4.06
N SER A 102 -0.87 3.77 -3.64
CA SER A 102 -0.04 2.93 -4.50
C SER A 102 -0.80 1.66 -4.95
N ALA A 103 -1.51 1.01 -4.02
CA ALA A 103 -2.34 -0.16 -4.32
C ALA A 103 -3.54 0.20 -5.20
N TYR A 104 -4.13 1.39 -5.01
CA TYR A 104 -5.20 1.90 -5.86
C TYR A 104 -4.74 2.07 -7.31
N THR A 105 -3.54 2.58 -7.55
CA THR A 105 -2.99 2.77 -8.91
C THR A 105 -2.98 1.49 -9.72
N VAL A 106 -2.81 0.33 -9.08
CA VAL A 106 -2.85 -0.98 -9.74
C VAL A 106 -4.12 -1.78 -9.45
N SER A 107 -5.14 -1.20 -8.80
CA SER A 107 -6.40 -1.90 -8.50
C SER A 107 -7.15 -2.26 -9.77
N ASP A 108 -7.99 -3.30 -9.72
CA ASP A 108 -8.74 -3.78 -10.89
C ASP A 108 -9.66 -2.68 -11.45
N HIS A 109 -10.20 -1.83 -10.57
CA HIS A 109 -10.99 -0.68 -10.98
C HIS A 109 -10.18 0.35 -11.77
N ARG A 110 -8.99 0.69 -11.28
CA ARG A 110 -8.13 1.68 -11.94
C ARG A 110 -7.56 1.14 -13.24
N GLU A 111 -7.21 -0.14 -13.27
CA GLU A 111 -6.79 -0.83 -14.49
C GLU A 111 -7.89 -0.75 -15.56
N ARG A 112 -9.14 -1.10 -15.23
CA ARG A 112 -10.27 -0.98 -16.17
C ARG A 112 -10.46 0.45 -16.69
N GLN A 113 -10.38 1.46 -15.82
CA GLN A 113 -10.47 2.85 -16.24
C GLN A 113 -9.34 3.28 -17.20
N LEU A 114 -8.11 2.84 -16.92
CA LEU A 114 -6.97 3.14 -17.79
C LEU A 114 -7.07 2.40 -19.13
N GLU A 115 -7.50 1.14 -19.11
CA GLU A 115 -7.75 0.35 -20.33
C GLU A 115 -8.83 1.02 -21.21
N GLU A 116 -9.89 1.56 -20.62
CA GLU A 116 -10.93 2.30 -21.33
C GLU A 116 -10.41 3.59 -22.01
N TRP A 117 -9.47 4.31 -21.36
CA TRP A 117 -8.98 5.59 -21.86
C TRP A 117 -7.76 5.47 -22.79
N PHE A 118 -6.89 4.49 -22.54
CA PHE A 118 -5.57 4.39 -23.17
C PHE A 118 -5.33 3.05 -23.88
N GLY A 119 -6.22 2.07 -23.72
CA GLY A 119 -6.06 0.72 -24.27
C GLY A 119 -5.31 -0.24 -23.34
N PRO A 120 -5.15 -1.52 -23.74
CA PRO A 120 -4.73 -2.62 -22.86
C PRO A 120 -3.23 -2.64 -22.50
N ASP A 121 -2.54 -1.49 -22.47
CA ASP A 121 -1.10 -1.47 -22.18
C ASP A 121 -0.81 -1.72 -20.69
N ARG A 122 -0.37 -2.94 -20.40
CA ARG A 122 0.04 -3.38 -19.06
C ARG A 122 1.54 -3.19 -18.92
N THR A 123 1.94 -2.06 -18.35
CA THR A 123 3.35 -1.81 -18.09
C THR A 123 3.92 -2.85 -17.12
N THR A 124 5.20 -3.18 -17.25
CA THR A 124 5.90 -4.13 -16.36
C THR A 124 5.76 -3.73 -14.89
N LEU A 125 5.71 -2.42 -14.61
CA LEU A 125 5.56 -1.84 -13.27
C LEU A 125 4.26 -2.28 -12.58
N PHE A 126 3.15 -2.39 -13.31
CA PHE A 126 1.87 -2.85 -12.74
C PHE A 126 1.97 -4.28 -12.25
N ARG A 127 2.57 -5.16 -13.07
CA ARG A 127 2.77 -6.57 -12.70
C ARG A 127 3.73 -6.72 -11.52
N GLU A 128 4.84 -5.99 -11.53
CA GLU A 128 5.78 -5.98 -10.40
C GLU A 128 5.11 -5.57 -9.09
N PHE A 129 4.24 -4.55 -9.12
CA PHE A 129 3.51 -4.14 -7.94
C PHE A 129 2.43 -5.17 -7.54
N GLN A 130 1.70 -5.74 -8.51
CA GLN A 130 0.72 -6.81 -8.25
C GLN A 130 1.38 -8.00 -7.56
N GLU A 131 2.60 -8.39 -7.96
CA GLU A 131 3.32 -9.51 -7.35
C GLU A 131 3.63 -9.30 -5.87
N ILE A 132 3.86 -8.06 -5.43
CA ILE A 132 4.18 -7.75 -4.03
C ILE A 132 2.94 -7.49 -3.15
N ARG A 133 1.72 -7.47 -3.70
CA ARG A 133 0.48 -7.19 -2.93
C ARG A 133 0.36 -8.04 -1.66
N PRO A 134 0.58 -9.38 -1.67
CA PRO A 134 0.52 -10.18 -0.45
C PRO A 134 1.53 -9.75 0.61
N ARG A 135 2.73 -9.32 0.18
CA ARG A 135 3.77 -8.82 1.09
C ARG A 135 3.38 -7.48 1.70
N ILE A 136 2.78 -6.58 0.90
CA ILE A 136 2.26 -5.31 1.41
C ILE A 136 1.17 -5.56 2.46
N PHE A 137 0.25 -6.50 2.17
CA PHE A 137 -0.82 -6.85 3.10
C PHE A 137 -0.31 -7.35 4.45
N LEU A 138 0.81 -8.07 4.50
CA LEU A 138 1.43 -8.46 5.78
C LEU A 138 1.77 -7.25 6.65
N GLY A 139 2.26 -6.15 6.07
CA GLY A 139 2.53 -4.90 6.79
C GLY A 139 1.29 -4.12 7.20
N VAL A 140 0.21 -4.23 6.43
CA VAL A 140 -1.08 -3.55 6.69
C VAL A 140 -1.91 -4.27 7.76
N ALA A 141 -1.93 -5.60 7.75
CA ALA A 141 -2.81 -6.43 8.57
C ALA A 141 -2.77 -6.12 10.09
N PRO A 142 -1.59 -5.87 10.72
CA PRO A 142 -1.52 -5.52 12.13
C PRO A 142 -2.30 -4.25 12.52
N HIS A 143 -2.55 -3.35 11.56
CA HIS A 143 -3.17 -2.04 11.79
C HIS A 143 -4.69 -2.04 11.57
N LEU A 144 -5.27 -3.14 11.07
CA LEU A 144 -6.72 -3.27 10.81
C LEU A 144 -7.58 -3.12 12.06
N HIS A 145 -6.99 -3.35 13.25
CA HIS A 145 -7.66 -3.23 14.55
C HIS A 145 -7.01 -2.16 15.43
N SER A 146 -6.31 -1.19 14.83
CA SER A 146 -5.64 -0.13 15.57
C SER A 146 -6.64 0.67 16.43
N PRO A 147 -6.32 0.96 17.70
CA PRO A 147 -7.16 1.82 18.54
C PRO A 147 -7.15 3.28 18.08
N ALA A 148 -6.13 3.70 17.33
CA ALA A 148 -6.12 4.99 16.66
C ALA A 148 -6.98 4.90 15.37
N GLY A 149 -8.19 5.46 15.41
CA GLY A 149 -9.18 5.35 14.33
C GLY A 149 -8.65 5.75 12.95
N GLU A 150 -7.89 6.84 12.86
CA GLU A 150 -7.32 7.27 11.57
C GLU A 150 -6.30 6.27 10.98
N VAL A 151 -5.56 5.57 11.85
CA VAL A 151 -4.61 4.51 11.43
C VAL A 151 -5.39 3.29 10.96
N GLN A 152 -6.45 2.91 11.69
CA GLN A 152 -7.34 1.82 11.30
C GLN A 152 -8.00 2.10 9.95
N GLU A 153 -8.53 3.31 9.76
CA GLU A 153 -9.17 3.74 8.53
C GLU A 153 -8.22 3.68 7.34
N ALA A 154 -6.99 4.20 7.48
CA ALA A 154 -5.96 4.13 6.43
C ALA A 154 -5.56 2.67 6.11
N ALA A 155 -5.47 1.79 7.13
CA ALA A 155 -5.19 0.37 6.94
C ALA A 155 -6.33 -0.34 6.18
N LEU A 156 -7.57 -0.05 6.52
CA LEU A 156 -8.74 -0.62 5.83
C LEU A 156 -8.82 -0.14 4.38
N LEU A 157 -8.49 1.13 4.12
CA LEU A 157 -8.43 1.65 2.75
C LEU A 157 -7.37 0.91 1.92
N ALA A 158 -6.17 0.72 2.46
CA ALA A 158 -5.13 -0.07 1.80
C ALA A 158 -5.58 -1.53 1.57
N ALA A 159 -6.16 -2.16 2.60
CA ALA A 159 -6.65 -3.52 2.50
C ALA A 159 -7.74 -3.67 1.43
N ALA A 160 -8.66 -2.71 1.30
CA ALA A 160 -9.71 -2.76 0.28
C ALA A 160 -9.15 -2.89 -1.15
N HIS A 161 -8.02 -2.24 -1.45
CA HIS A 161 -7.34 -2.35 -2.75
C HIS A 161 -6.47 -3.60 -2.86
N LEU A 162 -5.77 -3.99 -1.79
CA LEU A 162 -4.89 -5.16 -1.81
C LEU A 162 -5.68 -6.47 -1.96
N LEU A 163 -6.87 -6.56 -1.37
CA LEU A 163 -7.75 -7.73 -1.38
C LEU A 163 -8.43 -7.99 -2.74
N ASP A 164 -8.18 -7.17 -3.77
CA ASP A 164 -8.46 -7.51 -5.16
C ASP A 164 -7.59 -8.70 -5.63
N ASP A 165 -6.46 -8.96 -4.97
CA ASP A 165 -5.61 -10.11 -5.27
C ASP A 165 -6.26 -11.44 -4.84
N PRO A 166 -6.44 -12.41 -5.76
CA PRO A 166 -6.97 -13.75 -5.45
C PRO A 166 -6.26 -14.47 -4.30
N ARG A 167 -4.95 -14.23 -4.13
CA ARG A 167 -4.14 -14.83 -3.07
C ARG A 167 -4.55 -14.35 -1.66
N LEU A 168 -5.32 -13.26 -1.57
CA LEU A 168 -5.76 -12.66 -0.31
C LEU A 168 -7.27 -12.77 -0.07
N HIS A 169 -8.04 -13.39 -0.96
CA HIS A 169 -9.49 -13.48 -0.84
C HIS A 169 -9.98 -14.07 0.49
N SER A 170 -9.20 -14.95 1.12
CA SER A 170 -9.52 -15.54 2.43
C SER A 170 -9.70 -14.51 3.55
N TYR A 171 -9.10 -13.32 3.42
CA TYR A 171 -9.19 -12.24 4.41
C TYR A 171 -10.42 -11.34 4.20
N ARG A 172 -11.12 -11.43 3.07
CA ARG A 172 -12.28 -10.57 2.77
C ARG A 172 -13.39 -10.74 3.81
N SER A 173 -13.64 -11.95 4.31
CA SER A 173 -14.69 -12.20 5.32
C SER A 173 -14.39 -11.53 6.66
N GLU A 174 -13.12 -11.47 7.05
CA GLU A 174 -12.65 -10.77 8.25
C GLU A 174 -12.70 -9.24 8.07
N VAL A 175 -12.29 -8.74 6.91
CA VAL A 175 -12.18 -7.30 6.63
C VAL A 175 -13.51 -6.64 6.31
N SER A 176 -14.46 -7.36 5.71
CA SER A 176 -15.76 -6.82 5.26
C SER A 176 -16.55 -6.10 6.37
N PRO A 177 -16.73 -6.67 7.58
CA PRO A 177 -17.45 -5.98 8.65
C PRO A 177 -16.80 -4.65 9.03
N MET A 178 -15.46 -4.61 9.11
CA MET A 178 -14.72 -3.40 9.43
C MET A 178 -14.84 -2.33 8.35
N ILE A 179 -14.80 -2.71 7.06
CA ILE A 179 -15.05 -1.78 5.96
C ILE A 179 -16.46 -1.17 6.06
N ARG A 180 -17.49 -1.96 6.40
CA ARG A 180 -18.86 -1.46 6.58
C ARG A 180 -18.97 -0.47 7.73
N THR A 181 -18.26 -0.69 8.83
CA THR A 181 -18.42 0.16 10.02
C THR A 181 -17.50 1.37 10.01
N VAL A 182 -16.36 1.30 9.31
CA VAL A 182 -15.34 2.37 9.34
C VAL A 182 -15.33 3.14 8.01
N LEU A 183 -15.06 2.46 6.89
CA LEU A 183 -14.92 3.17 5.60
C LEU A 183 -16.27 3.66 5.07
N ALA A 184 -17.33 2.87 5.18
CA ALA A 184 -18.65 3.26 4.67
C ALA A 184 -19.28 4.42 5.47
N GLU A 185 -18.88 4.60 6.73
CA GLU A 185 -19.31 5.70 7.60
C GLU A 185 -18.27 6.85 7.66
N SER A 186 -17.23 6.77 6.83
CA SER A 186 -16.16 7.78 6.79
C SER A 186 -16.69 9.16 6.36
N VAL A 187 -16.10 10.20 6.93
CA VAL A 187 -16.31 11.59 6.49
C VAL A 187 -15.76 11.85 5.08
N HIS A 188 -14.86 11.00 4.58
CA HIS A 188 -14.27 11.12 3.26
C HIS A 188 -15.10 10.36 2.21
N ASP A 189 -15.66 11.09 1.26
CA ASP A 189 -16.50 10.53 0.19
C ASP A 189 -15.80 9.41 -0.58
N GLY A 190 -14.51 9.59 -0.90
CA GLY A 190 -13.71 8.58 -1.59
C GLY A 190 -13.55 7.27 -0.80
N HIS A 191 -13.51 7.32 0.54
CA HIS A 191 -13.46 6.10 1.36
C HIS A 191 -14.78 5.35 1.31
N ARG A 192 -15.91 6.09 1.35
CA ARG A 192 -17.25 5.49 1.22
C ARG A 192 -17.44 4.84 -0.15
N GLU A 193 -16.94 5.47 -1.22
CA GLU A 193 -16.96 4.91 -2.58
C GLU A 193 -16.12 3.64 -2.69
N VAL A 194 -14.90 3.63 -2.10
CA VAL A 194 -14.05 2.43 -2.06
C VAL A 194 -14.75 1.31 -1.30
N ALA A 195 -15.38 1.61 -0.16
CA ALA A 195 -16.13 0.63 0.63
C ALA A 195 -17.28 0.01 -0.18
N ALA A 196 -18.11 0.83 -0.82
CA ALA A 196 -19.23 0.37 -1.63
C ALA A 196 -18.77 -0.54 -2.77
N ARG A 197 -17.70 -0.13 -3.49
CA ARG A 197 -17.13 -0.91 -4.60
C ARG A 197 -16.56 -2.25 -4.12
N ALA A 198 -15.74 -2.24 -3.06
CA ALA A 198 -15.11 -3.45 -2.54
C ALA A 198 -16.16 -4.47 -2.08
N LEU A 199 -17.14 -4.03 -1.28
CA LEU A 199 -18.19 -4.90 -0.74
C LEU A 199 -19.07 -5.49 -1.85
N ALA A 200 -19.46 -4.68 -2.85
CA ALA A 200 -20.24 -5.17 -3.99
C ALA A 200 -19.47 -6.22 -4.82
N SER A 201 -18.17 -5.99 -5.03
CA SER A 201 -17.29 -6.94 -5.73
C SER A 201 -17.22 -8.28 -4.99
N TRP A 202 -16.95 -8.24 -3.68
CA TRP A 202 -16.73 -9.45 -2.87
C TRP A 202 -18.00 -10.27 -2.65
N GLU A 203 -19.17 -9.64 -2.58
CA GLU A 203 -20.47 -10.33 -2.53
C GLU A 203 -20.80 -11.01 -3.87
N GLY A 204 -20.49 -10.36 -5.00
CA GLY A 204 -20.67 -10.93 -6.34
C GLY A 204 -19.85 -12.20 -6.56
N ASP A 205 -18.58 -12.21 -6.12
CA ASP A 205 -17.70 -13.38 -6.20
C ASP A 205 -18.20 -14.56 -5.36
N ALA A 206 -18.76 -14.29 -4.17
CA ALA A 206 -19.32 -15.32 -3.30
C ALA A 206 -20.61 -15.96 -3.87
N GLY A 207 -21.36 -15.23 -4.69
CA GLY A 207 -22.55 -15.72 -5.38
C GLY A 207 -22.25 -16.56 -6.63
N GLY A 208 -21.12 -16.31 -7.30
CA GLY A 208 -20.68 -17.06 -8.49
C GLY A 208 -20.21 -18.49 -8.20
N ALA A 209 -19.70 -18.76 -7.00
CA ALA A 209 -19.16 -20.07 -6.61
C ALA A 209 -20.21 -21.14 -6.22
N ARG A 210 -21.51 -20.88 -6.41
CA ARG A 210 -22.61 -21.82 -6.04
C ARG A 210 -23.33 -22.48 -7.22
N ASN A 211 -22.86 -22.32 -8.45
CA ASN A 211 -23.42 -22.99 -9.62
C ASN A 211 -22.32 -23.73 -10.41
N GLU A 212 -21.82 -24.84 -9.86
CA GLU A 212 -21.20 -25.94 -10.60
C GLU A 212 -21.62 -27.29 -9.99
#